data_AF-A0A9C8ZUG8-F1
#
_entry.id   AF-A0A9C8ZUG8-F1
#
_cell.length_a   1.000
_cell.length_b   1.000
_cell.length_c   1.000
_cell.angle_alpha   90.00
_cell.angle_beta   90.00
_cell.angle_gamma   90.00
#
_symmetry.space_group_name_H-M   'P 1'
#
loop_
_entity.id
_entity.type
_entity.pdbx_description
1 polymer ?
#
loop_
_entity_poly.entity_id
_entity_poly.type
_entity_poly.pdbx_seq_one_letter_code
_entity_poly.pdbx_strand_id
1 'polypeptide(L)' 'MHKQPNSRTCFMCGRENDSGLKMSWYNIPEKEQNQGKVTIPEHFNGYPGIAHGGIVAAILDETAGRSIL' A
#
# COMPACT_ATOMS: atom_id res chain seq x y z
N MET A 1 -16.77 -4.21 4.34
CA MET A 1 -15.28 -4.10 4.30
C MET A 1 -14.62 -5.42 4.73
N HIS A 2 -13.89 -6.08 3.83
CA HIS A 2 -13.19 -7.34 4.07
C HIS A 2 -11.69 -7.15 3.89
N LYS A 3 -10.88 -7.50 4.90
CA LYS A 3 -9.42 -7.33 4.84
C LYS A 3 -8.80 -8.36 3.89
N GLN A 4 -7.94 -7.92 2.98
CA GLN A 4 -7.14 -8.79 2.11
C GLN A 4 -5.92 -9.38 2.86
N PRO A 5 -5.40 -10.54 2.42
CA PRO A 5 -4.20 -11.12 3.01
C PRO A 5 -2.96 -10.24 2.81
N ASN A 6 -2.05 -10.34 3.78
CA ASN A 6 -0.75 -9.69 3.79
C ASN A 6 0.36 -10.74 3.64
N SER A 7 1.55 -10.27 3.25
CA SER A 7 2.78 -11.07 3.21
C SER A 7 3.66 -10.78 4.43
N ARG A 8 4.73 -11.57 4.59
CA ARG A 8 5.76 -11.35 5.60
C ARG A 8 6.76 -10.28 5.15
N THR A 9 7.34 -10.44 3.96
CA THR A 9 8.51 -9.65 3.52
C THR A 9 8.22 -8.66 2.39
N CYS A 10 7.00 -8.62 1.85
CA CYS A 10 6.61 -7.69 0.78
C CYS A 10 6.88 -6.21 1.17
N PHE A 11 7.38 -5.42 0.23
CA PHE A 11 7.64 -3.98 0.45
C PHE A 11 6.36 -3.19 0.76
N MET A 12 5.23 -3.56 0.16
CA MET A 12 3.95 -2.89 0.36
C MET A 12 3.22 -3.37 1.62
N CYS A 13 2.90 -4.66 1.65
CA CYS A 13 1.98 -5.24 2.62
C CYS A 13 2.70 -6.07 3.71
N GLY A 14 4.03 -6.20 3.62
CA GLY A 14 4.85 -7.05 4.47
C GLY A 14 4.84 -6.63 5.93
N ARG A 15 4.58 -7.57 6.83
CA ARG A 15 4.54 -7.31 8.28
C ARG A 15 5.89 -7.38 8.97
N GLU A 16 6.85 -8.07 8.36
CA GLU A 16 8.22 -8.27 8.85
C GLU A 16 9.26 -7.53 7.99
N ASN A 17 8.81 -6.70 7.04
CA ASN A 17 9.71 -5.84 6.27
C ASN A 17 9.84 -4.49 6.99
N ASP A 18 10.99 -4.26 7.62
CA ASP A 18 11.29 -3.02 8.36
C ASP A 18 11.19 -1.79 7.46
N SER A 19 11.67 -1.90 6.24
CA SER A 19 11.58 -0.87 5.19
C SER A 19 10.26 -0.87 4.44
N GLY A 20 9.29 -1.72 4.79
CA GLY A 20 8.00 -1.77 4.11
C GLY A 20 7.01 -0.72 4.61
N LEU A 21 6.05 -0.33 3.76
CA LEU A 21 4.95 0.59 4.11
C LEU A 21 3.88 -0.05 5.00
N LYS A 22 3.94 -1.37 5.19
CA LYS A 22 3.06 -2.16 6.09
C LYS A 22 1.56 -1.87 5.82
N MET A 23 1.21 -1.66 4.56
CA MET A 23 -0.14 -1.32 4.13
C MET A 23 -1.11 -2.50 4.29
N SER A 24 -2.39 -2.14 4.45
CA SER A 24 -3.51 -3.09 4.48
C SER A 24 -4.52 -2.68 3.42
N TRP A 25 -5.06 -3.67 2.72
CA TRP A 25 -6.13 -3.47 1.74
C TRP A 25 -7.43 -4.09 2.23
N TYR A 26 -8.54 -3.48 1.82
CA TYR A 26 -9.88 -3.88 2.20
C TYR A 26 -10.80 -3.82 0.98
N ASN A 27 -11.41 -4.95 0.65
CA ASN A 27 -12.49 -5.01 -0.33
C ASN A 27 -13.76 -4.39 0.27
N ILE A 28 -14.41 -3.52 -0.49
CA ILE A 28 -15.66 -2.85 -0.18
C ILE A 28 -16.66 -3.20 -1.29
N PRO A 29 -17.25 -4.42 -1.27
CA PRO A 29 -18.09 -4.91 -2.36
C PRO A 29 -19.27 -3.99 -2.66
N GLU A 30 -19.85 -3.39 -1.62
CA GLU A 30 -20.99 -2.47 -1.72
C GLU A 30 -20.68 -1.18 -2.51
N LYS A 31 -19.40 -0.86 -2.73
CA LYS A 31 -18.94 0.31 -3.49
C LYS A 31 -18.09 -0.07 -4.71
N GLU A 32 -17.92 -1.37 -4.98
CA GLU A 32 -16.99 -1.87 -6.01
C GLU A 32 -15.58 -1.28 -5.88
N GLN A 33 -15.07 -1.19 -4.65
CA GLN A 33 -13.79 -0.55 -4.34
C GLN A 33 -12.87 -1.47 -3.55
N ASN A 34 -11.57 -1.31 -3.80
CA ASN A 34 -10.52 -1.76 -2.91
C ASN A 34 -9.84 -0.54 -2.29
N GLN A 35 -9.70 -0.51 -0.96
CA GLN A 35 -9.17 0.65 -0.25
C GLN A 35 -7.98 0.27 0.61
N GLY A 36 -6.94 1.11 0.57
CA GLY A 36 -5.82 1.09 1.49
C GLY A 36 -5.54 2.51 2.00
N LYS A 37 -5.04 2.62 3.24
CA LYS A 37 -4.64 3.89 3.85
C LYS A 37 -3.21 3.79 4.36
N VAL A 38 -2.42 4.80 4.07
CA VAL A 38 -1.01 4.89 4.51
C VAL A 38 -0.65 6.34 4.80
N THR A 39 0.20 6.54 5.80
CA THR A 39 0.96 7.78 5.97
C THR A 39 2.38 7.44 5.54
N ILE A 40 2.86 8.05 4.46
CA ILE A 40 4.18 7.75 3.90
C ILE A 40 5.25 8.36 4.83
N PRO A 41 6.16 7.56 5.40
CA PRO A 41 7.26 8.07 6.23
C PRO A 41 8.18 9.04 5.48
N GLU A 42 8.77 9.99 6.19
CA GLU A 42 9.62 11.04 5.62
C GLU A 42 10.86 10.50 4.88
N HIS A 43 11.39 9.35 5.29
CA HIS A 43 12.54 8.71 4.61
C HIS A 43 12.20 8.17 3.21
N PHE A 44 10.93 8.22 2.79
CA PHE A 44 10.47 7.93 1.43
C PHE A 44 10.20 9.18 0.59
N ASN A 45 10.69 10.34 1.02
CA ASN A 45 10.59 11.57 0.27
C ASN A 45 11.38 11.53 -1.04
N GLY A 46 10.83 12.12 -2.11
CA GLY A 46 11.59 12.45 -3.31
C GLY A 46 12.24 13.81 -3.21
N TYR A 47 11.49 14.78 -2.69
CA TYR A 47 11.96 16.09 -2.24
C TYR A 47 11.49 16.29 -0.79
N PRO A 48 12.19 17.04 0.09
CA PRO A 48 11.75 17.26 1.46
C PRO A 48 10.27 17.63 1.57
N GLY A 49 9.50 16.83 2.32
CA GLY A 49 8.05 17.00 2.52
C GLY A 49 7.16 16.43 1.41
N ILE A 50 7.71 15.87 0.34
CA ILE A 50 6.98 15.34 -0.81
C ILE A 50 7.33 13.86 -1.02
N ALA A 51 6.31 13.00 -1.06
CA ALA A 51 6.49 11.57 -1.31
C ALA A 51 7.21 11.31 -2.64
N HIS A 52 8.17 10.38 -2.64
CA HIS A 52 8.88 10.00 -3.85
C HIS A 52 7.92 9.38 -4.88
N GLY A 53 7.99 9.83 -6.13
CA GLY A 53 7.07 9.38 -7.19
C GLY A 53 7.06 7.86 -7.38
N GLY A 54 8.22 7.21 -7.27
CA GLY A 54 8.33 5.74 -7.31
C GLY A 54 7.60 5.01 -6.17
N ILE A 55 7.49 5.63 -4.99
CA ILE A 55 6.73 5.06 -3.86
C ILE A 55 5.24 5.14 -4.15
N VAL A 56 4.78 6.28 -4.66
CA VAL A 56 3.38 6.45 -5.10
C VAL A 56 3.04 5.46 -6.22
N ALA A 57 3.91 5.32 -7.22
CA ALA A 57 3.72 4.38 -8.32
C ALA A 57 3.61 2.93 -7.80
N ALA A 58 4.47 2.54 -6.86
CA ALA A 58 4.45 1.19 -6.32
C ALA A 58 3.22 0.92 -5.43
N ILE A 59 2.67 1.92 -4.73
CA ILE A 59 1.37 1.81 -4.04
C ILE A 59 0.24 1.59 -5.05
N LEU A 60 0.24 2.33 -6.16
CA LEU A 60 -0.76 2.21 -7.22
C LEU A 60 -0.70 0.85 -7.91
N ASP A 61 0.51 0.35 -8.22
CA ASP A 61 0.74 -0.96 -8.82
C ASP A 61 0.15 -2.09 -7.97
N GLU A 62 0.53 -2.17 -6.69
CA GLU A 62 -0.01 -3.18 -5.77
C GLU A 62 -1.53 -3.03 -5.58
N THR A 63 -2.04 -1.80 -5.51
CA THR A 63 -3.49 -1.55 -5.34
C THR A 63 -4.28 -1.99 -6.58
N ALA A 64 -3.77 -1.73 -7.79
CA ALA A 64 -4.38 -2.17 -9.03
C ALA A 64 -4.42 -3.69 -9.11
N GLY A 65 -3.28 -4.36 -8.85
CA GLY A 65 -3.22 -5.82 -8.82
C GLY A 65 -4.16 -6.43 -7.78
N ARG A 66 -4.32 -5.79 -6.62
CA ARG A 66 -5.27 -6.20 -5.58
C ARG A 66 -6.73 -5.92 -5.88
N SER A 67 -7.02 -5.02 -6.83
CA SER A 67 -8.41 -4.67 -7.17
C SER A 67 -9.08 -5.71 -8.07
N ILE A 68 -8.28 -6.62 -8.64
CA ILE A 68 -8.75 -7.76 -9.43
C ILE A 68 -8.75 -9.08 -8.63
N LEU A 69 -8.46 -9.02 -7.32
CA LEU A 69 -8.46 -10.15 -6.37
C LEU A 69 -9.69 -10.12 -5.44
#